data_AF-A0A1Q3BRZ4-F1
#
_entry.id   AF-A0A1Q3BRZ4-F1
#
_cell.length_a   1.000
_cell.length_b   1.000
_cell.length_c   1.000
_cell.angle_alpha   90.00
_cell.angle_beta   90.00
_cell.angle_gamma   90.00
#
_symmetry.space_group_name_H-M   'P 1'
#
loop_
_entity.id
_entity.type
_entity.pdbx_description
1 polymer ?
#
loop_
_entity_poly.entity_id
_entity_poly.type
_entity_poly.pdbx_seq_one_letter_code
_entity_poly.pdbx_strand_id
1 'polypeptide(L)'
;SMPIHILSLLKVPKMVSNRIQNLFANFLWNSQGNNRLHWFGWHQICHTYAEGGLGIRNMNTVMQSLQSKFSWRFTQGDSIWAQIVRSKYGTCHHILQKGIRQSSSHCWKAIAKHLPLISNLSRMIIQSGNSSFWKENWL
;
A
#
# COMPACT_ATOMS: atom_id res chain seq x y z
N SER A 1 0.30 -16.11 4.56
CA SER A 1 1.66 -16.32 5.13
C SER A 1 2.07 -15.08 5.90
N MET A 2 2.80 -15.23 7.01
CA MET A 2 3.19 -14.15 7.93
C MET A 2 3.82 -12.88 7.27
N PRO A 3 4.72 -12.99 6.27
CA PRO A 3 5.39 -11.82 5.71
C PRO A 3 4.45 -10.83 5.02
N ILE A 4 3.39 -11.32 4.37
CA ILE A 4 2.42 -10.47 3.67
C ILE A 4 1.65 -9.60 4.67
N HIS A 5 1.29 -10.16 5.84
CA HIS A 5 0.61 -9.42 6.90
C HIS A 5 1.50 -8.29 7.43
N ILE A 6 2.78 -8.58 7.68
CA ILE A 6 3.75 -7.59 8.15
C ILE A 6 3.91 -6.46 7.13
N LEU A 7 4.09 -6.79 5.84
CA LEU A 7 4.21 -5.79 4.78
C LEU A 7 2.95 -4.95 4.61
N SER A 8 1.78 -5.54 4.80
CA SER A 8 0.52 -4.81 4.65
C SER A 8 0.27 -3.77 5.76
N LEU A 9 0.86 -3.96 6.95
CA LEU A 9 0.61 -3.14 8.13
C LEU A 9 1.77 -2.20 8.47
N LEU A 10 3.00 -2.56 8.11
CA LEU A 10 4.18 -1.78 8.50
C LEU A 10 4.73 -0.95 7.35
N LYS A 11 5.30 0.21 7.71
CA LYS A 11 6.20 0.94 6.83
C LYS A 11 7.61 0.43 7.06
N VAL A 12 8.08 -0.44 6.16
CA VAL A 12 9.45 -0.96 6.21
C VAL A 12 10.45 0.18 5.97
N PRO A 13 11.50 0.34 6.81
CA PRO A 13 12.55 1.32 6.56
C PRO A 13 13.20 1.10 5.19
N LYS A 14 13.53 2.21 4.51
CA LYS A 14 14.09 2.17 3.15
C LYS A 14 15.37 1.31 3.07
N MET A 15 16.23 1.40 4.09
CA MET A 15 17.44 0.58 4.19
C MET A 15 17.14 -0.93 4.21
N VAL A 16 16.14 -1.36 4.97
CA VAL A 16 15.76 -2.78 5.07
C VAL A 16 15.14 -3.26 3.75
N SER A 17 14.25 -2.46 3.15
CA SER A 17 13.66 -2.76 1.84
C SER A 17 14.74 -2.89 0.76
N ASN A 18 15.72 -1.98 0.73
CA ASN A 18 16.84 -2.04 -0.21
C ASN A 18 17.71 -3.29 0.02
N ARG A 19 17.99 -3.64 1.28
CA ARG A 19 18.76 -4.85 1.60
C ARG A 19 18.05 -6.12 1.12
N ILE A 20 16.73 -6.21 1.30
CA ILE A 20 15.92 -7.33 0.81
C ILE A 20 15.92 -7.37 -0.72
N GLN A 21 15.73 -6.22 -1.39
CA GLN A 21 15.79 -6.14 -2.85
C GLN A 21 17.16 -6.52 -3.41
N ASN A 22 18.25 -6.16 -2.72
CA ASN A 22 19.59 -6.59 -3.09
C ASN A 22 19.77 -8.11 -2.92
N LEU A 23 19.19 -8.72 -1.88
CA LEU A 23 19.19 -10.18 -1.74
C LEU A 23 18.44 -10.86 -2.89
N PHE A 24 17.31 -10.29 -3.33
CA PHE A 24 16.60 -10.80 -4.50
C PHE A 24 17.39 -10.61 -5.79
N ALA A 25 18.05 -9.46 -5.97
CA ALA A 25 18.92 -9.20 -7.11
C ALA A 25 20.11 -10.18 -7.15
N ASN A 26 20.77 -10.37 -6.01
CA ASN A 26 21.88 -11.31 -5.88
C ASN A 26 21.41 -12.74 -6.14
N PHE A 27 20.23 -13.12 -5.66
CA PHE A 27 19.66 -14.44 -5.96
C PHE A 27 19.45 -14.66 -7.46
N LEU A 28 18.98 -13.64 -8.20
CA LEU A 28 18.78 -13.76 -9.65
C LEU A 28 20.09 -13.78 -10.44
N TRP A 29 21.07 -12.97 -10.05
CA TRP A 29 22.27 -12.73 -10.84
C TRP A 29 23.49 -13.55 -10.42
N ASN A 30 23.58 -13.95 -9.14
CA ASN A 30 24.66 -14.79 -8.67
C ASN A 30 24.32 -16.26 -8.93
N SER A 31 25.10 -16.86 -9.83
CA SER A 31 25.12 -18.29 -10.06
C SER A 31 26.44 -18.85 -9.54
N GLN A 32 26.39 -19.79 -8.60
CA GLN A 32 27.51 -20.62 -8.15
C GLN A 32 28.76 -19.83 -7.68
N GLY A 33 28.58 -18.87 -6.76
CA GLY A 33 29.70 -18.27 -6.02
C GLY A 33 30.52 -17.21 -6.76
N ASN A 34 30.32 -17.02 -8.07
CA ASN A 34 30.95 -15.92 -8.81
C ASN A 34 30.00 -14.72 -8.90
N ASN A 35 30.46 -13.55 -8.45
CA ASN A 35 29.80 -12.27 -8.68
C ASN A 35 29.78 -11.99 -10.18
N ARG A 36 28.69 -12.34 -10.85
CA ARG A 36 28.46 -11.96 -12.26
C ARG A 36 28.06 -10.49 -12.31
N LEU A 37 28.49 -9.80 -13.37
CA LEU A 37 28.03 -8.44 -13.65
C LEU A 37 26.50 -8.44 -13.77
N HIS A 38 25.85 -7.51 -13.08
CA HIS A 38 24.41 -7.28 -13.21
C HIS A 38 24.13 -6.65 -14.57
N TRP A 39 23.51 -7.41 -15.48
CA TRP A 39 23.19 -6.93 -16.84
C TRP A 39 22.12 -5.84 -16.83
N PHE A 40 21.19 -5.91 -15.89
CA PHE A 40 20.10 -4.94 -15.73
C PHE A 40 19.95 -4.53 -14.27
N GLY A 41 19.61 -3.26 -14.03
CA GLY A 41 19.32 -2.77 -12.69
C GLY A 41 18.06 -3.42 -12.13
N TRP A 42 17.99 -3.61 -10.81
CA TRP A 42 16.84 -4.26 -10.15
C TRP A 42 15.49 -3.60 -10.52
N HIS A 43 15.47 -2.28 -10.67
CA HIS A 43 14.26 -1.56 -11.10
C HIS A 43 13.81 -1.94 -12.52
N GLN A 44 14.75 -2.08 -13.47
CA GLN A 44 14.46 -2.44 -14.86
C GLN A 44 13.83 -3.84 -14.95
N ILE A 45 14.33 -4.77 -14.15
CA ILE A 45 13.82 -6.14 -14.09
C ILE A 45 12.40 -6.20 -13.52
N CYS A 46 12.05 -5.26 -12.63
CA CYS A 46 10.74 -5.22 -12.00
C CYS A 46 9.61 -4.76 -12.95
N HIS A 47 9.94 -4.26 -14.14
CA HIS A 47 8.96 -3.90 -15.14
C HIS A 47 8.26 -5.12 -15.73
N THR A 48 7.13 -4.89 -16.39
CA THR A 48 6.40 -5.97 -17.07
C THR A 48 7.18 -6.51 -18.27
N TYR A 49 6.84 -7.71 -18.76
CA TYR A 49 7.44 -8.26 -19.99
C TYR A 49 7.27 -7.33 -21.20
N ALA A 50 6.14 -6.62 -21.29
CA ALA A 50 5.86 -5.66 -22.36
C ALA A 50 6.80 -4.42 -22.30
N GLU A 51 7.29 -4.10 -21.11
CA GLU A 51 8.23 -3.00 -20.85
C GLU A 51 9.69 -3.47 -20.85
N GLY A 52 9.96 -4.73 -21.24
CA GLY A 52 11.31 -5.31 -21.28
C GLY A 52 11.86 -5.80 -19.93
N GLY A 53 11.01 -5.92 -18.91
CA GLY A 53 11.37 -6.51 -17.61
C GLY A 53 11.04 -8.01 -17.50
N LEU A 54 11.28 -8.59 -16.32
CA LEU A 54 10.96 -10.00 -16.00
C LEU A 54 9.59 -10.16 -15.31
N GLY A 55 8.82 -9.08 -15.15
CA GLY A 55 7.52 -9.11 -14.46
C GLY A 55 7.61 -9.35 -12.94
N ILE A 56 8.80 -9.24 -12.35
CA ILE A 56 9.01 -9.42 -10.92
C ILE A 56 8.48 -8.20 -10.17
N ARG A 57 7.65 -8.39 -9.16
CA ARG A 57 7.04 -7.25 -8.45
C ARG A 57 8.04 -6.61 -7.50
N ASN A 58 8.25 -5.31 -7.63
CA ASN A 58 9.03 -4.55 -6.66
C ASN A 58 8.35 -4.61 -5.27
N MET A 59 9.13 -4.91 -4.23
CA MET A 59 8.65 -5.03 -2.85
C MET A 59 7.92 -3.77 -2.36
N ASN A 60 8.42 -2.58 -2.72
CA ASN A 60 7.78 -1.32 -2.32
C ASN A 60 6.40 -1.17 -2.97
N THR A 61 6.27 -1.54 -4.25
CA THR A 61 5.00 -1.53 -4.98
C THR A 61 4.01 -2.53 -4.38
N VAL A 62 4.47 -3.72 -3.97
CA VAL A 62 3.64 -4.70 -3.27
C VAL A 62 3.17 -4.15 -1.92
N MET A 63 4.07 -3.56 -1.13
CA MET A 63 3.72 -2.97 0.16
C MET A 63 2.69 -1.83 0.00
N GLN A 64 2.91 -0.93 -0.94
CA GLN A 64 1.97 0.17 -1.22
C GLN A 64 0.61 -0.35 -1.68
N SER A 65 0.56 -1.32 -2.60
CA SER A 65 -0.71 -1.88 -3.07
C SER A 65 -1.50 -2.58 -1.96
N LEU A 66 -0.83 -3.28 -1.04
CA LEU A 66 -1.48 -3.88 0.13
C LEU A 66 -2.03 -2.81 1.08
N GLN A 67 -1.27 -1.77 1.37
CA GLN A 67 -1.72 -0.65 2.22
C GLN A 67 -2.89 0.11 1.58
N SER A 68 -2.87 0.32 0.26
CA SER A 68 -3.98 0.90 -0.49
C SER A 68 -5.22 0.02 -0.42
N LYS A 69 -5.07 -1.30 -0.54
CA LYS A 69 -6.19 -2.24 -0.37
C LYS A 69 -6.85 -2.12 1.01
N PHE A 70 -6.05 -1.98 2.08
CA PHE A 70 -6.58 -1.76 3.43
C PHE A 70 -7.29 -0.42 3.58
N SER A 71 -6.73 0.62 2.98
CA SER A 71 -7.32 1.96 2.95
C SER A 71 -8.67 1.96 2.22
N TRP A 72 -8.78 1.22 1.12
CA TRP A 72 -10.04 1.01 0.39
C TRP A 72 -11.07 0.25 1.23
N ARG A 73 -10.68 -0.82 1.91
CA ARG A 73 -11.58 -1.54 2.81
C ARG A 73 -12.06 -0.68 3.98
N PHE A 74 -11.24 0.26 4.42
CA PHE A 74 -11.63 1.23 5.44
C PHE A 74 -12.69 2.23 4.92
N THR A 75 -12.59 2.66 3.67
CA THR A 75 -13.61 3.54 3.06
C THR A 75 -14.94 2.81 2.88
N GLN A 76 -14.93 1.54 2.47
CA GLN A 76 -16.14 0.71 2.38
C GLN A 76 -16.85 0.58 3.74
N GLY A 77 -16.11 0.29 4.81
CA GLY A 77 -16.66 0.29 6.18
C GLY A 77 -17.39 -0.98 6.62
N ASP A 78 -17.52 -1.99 5.76
CA ASP A 78 -18.28 -3.21 6.06
C ASP A 78 -17.55 -4.17 7.02
N SER A 79 -16.22 -4.04 7.13
CA SER A 79 -15.41 -4.94 7.97
C SER A 79 -15.33 -4.49 9.43
N ILE A 80 -15.29 -5.46 10.36
CA ILE A 80 -15.14 -5.23 11.82
C ILE A 80 -13.91 -4.34 12.11
N TRP A 81 -12.78 -4.62 11.45
CA TRP A 81 -11.58 -3.80 11.55
C TRP A 81 -11.84 -2.34 11.17
N ALA A 82 -12.54 -2.09 10.06
CA ALA A 82 -12.85 -0.72 9.63
C ALA A 82 -13.72 0.01 10.66
N GLN A 83 -14.67 -0.67 11.30
CA GLN A 83 -15.51 -0.10 12.35
C GLN A 83 -14.69 0.28 13.59
N ILE A 84 -13.78 -0.60 14.06
CA ILE A 84 -12.89 -0.33 15.20
C ILE A 84 -11.95 0.85 14.91
N VAL A 85 -11.40 0.92 13.70
CA VAL A 85 -10.55 2.04 13.30
C VAL A 85 -11.34 3.33 13.23
N ARG A 86 -12.56 3.27 12.68
CA ARG A 86 -13.43 4.44 12.54
C ARG A 86 -13.85 5.00 13.90
N SER A 87 -14.12 4.15 14.88
CA SER A 87 -14.41 4.59 16.25
C SER A 87 -13.20 5.24 16.92
N LYS A 88 -11.98 4.73 16.66
CA LYS A 88 -10.74 5.25 17.25
C LYS A 88 -10.21 6.52 16.58
N TYR A 89 -10.23 6.58 15.25
CA TYR A 89 -9.54 7.60 14.45
C TYR A 89 -10.49 8.52 13.67
N GLY A 90 -11.77 8.19 13.56
CA GLY A 90 -12.77 8.94 12.79
C GLY A 90 -13.08 8.34 11.42
N THR A 91 -14.02 8.95 10.70
CA THR A 91 -14.40 8.57 9.33
C THR A 91 -13.38 9.05 8.30
N CYS A 92 -13.39 8.46 7.10
CA CYS A 92 -12.52 8.89 5.99
C CYS A 92 -12.59 10.41 5.76
N HIS A 93 -13.80 10.96 5.72
CA HIS A 93 -14.03 12.40 5.55
C HIS A 93 -13.37 13.24 6.67
N HIS A 94 -13.48 12.81 7.93
CA HIS A 94 -12.84 13.50 9.05
C HIS A 94 -11.31 13.51 8.93
N ILE A 95 -10.72 12.39 8.49
CA ILE A 95 -9.28 12.24 8.32
C ILE A 95 -8.77 13.08 7.16
N LEU A 96 -9.50 13.15 6.04
CA LEU A 96 -9.15 13.99 4.89
C LEU A 96 -9.19 15.48 5.25
N GLN A 97 -10.13 15.90 6.11
CA GLN A 97 -10.25 17.30 6.54
C GLN A 97 -9.24 17.68 7.63
N LYS A 98 -9.08 16.87 8.68
CA LYS A 98 -8.26 17.21 9.85
C LYS A 98 -6.82 16.70 9.76
N GLY A 99 -6.53 15.87 8.77
CA GLY A 99 -5.25 15.19 8.66
C GLY A 99 -5.06 14.08 9.69
N ILE A 100 -3.94 13.36 9.55
CA ILE A 100 -3.60 12.22 10.42
C ILE A 100 -2.93 12.74 11.70
N ARG A 101 -3.50 12.44 12.86
CA ARG A 101 -2.93 12.85 14.16
C ARG A 101 -1.54 12.27 14.37
N GLN A 102 -0.61 13.05 14.92
CA GLN A 102 0.75 12.59 15.22
C GLN A 102 0.80 11.48 16.27
N SER A 103 -0.14 11.42 17.21
CA SER A 103 -0.26 10.32 18.20
C SER A 103 -0.85 9.03 17.62
N SER A 104 -1.20 9.00 16.34
CA SER A 104 -1.72 7.79 15.69
C SER A 104 -0.68 6.68 15.62
N SER A 105 -1.16 5.44 15.63
CA SER A 105 -0.29 4.26 15.49
C SER A 105 0.46 4.27 14.16
N HIS A 106 1.67 3.71 14.14
CA HIS A 106 2.46 3.63 12.92
C HIS A 106 1.77 2.85 11.81
N CYS A 107 1.08 1.75 12.16
CA CYS A 107 0.31 0.96 11.20
C CYS A 107 -0.81 1.80 10.57
N TRP A 108 -1.55 2.56 11.40
CA TRP A 108 -2.60 3.43 10.89
C TRP A 108 -2.07 4.52 9.98
N LYS A 109 -0.95 5.16 10.34
CA LYS A 109 -0.31 6.17 9.49
C LYS A 109 0.12 5.60 8.13
N ALA A 110 0.59 4.36 8.09
CA ALA A 110 0.99 3.70 6.84
C ALA A 110 -0.20 3.46 5.91
N ILE A 111 -1.34 3.06 6.47
CA ILE A 111 -2.60 2.86 5.73
C ILE A 111 -3.18 4.22 5.34
N ALA A 112 -3.47 5.08 6.31
CA ALA A 112 -4.16 6.36 6.12
C ALA A 112 -3.48 7.31 5.12
N LYS A 113 -2.17 7.17 4.89
CA LYS A 113 -1.43 7.91 3.86
C LYS A 113 -2.02 7.73 2.45
N HIS A 114 -2.65 6.59 2.16
CA HIS A 114 -3.21 6.28 0.84
C HIS A 114 -4.67 6.69 0.67
N LEU A 115 -5.32 7.18 1.74
CA LEU A 115 -6.73 7.61 1.68
C LEU A 115 -6.99 8.72 0.65
N PRO A 116 -6.14 9.76 0.51
CA PRO A 116 -6.38 10.82 -0.48
C PRO A 116 -6.35 10.30 -1.92
N LEU A 117 -5.43 9.37 -2.21
CA LEU A 117 -5.34 8.75 -3.52
C LEU A 117 -6.60 7.94 -3.82
N ILE A 118 -7.07 7.17 -2.83
CA ILE A 118 -8.24 6.32 -2.99
C ILE A 118 -9.52 7.15 -3.12
N SER A 119 -9.69 8.18 -2.29
CA SER A 119 -10.87 9.05 -2.39
C SER A 119 -11.00 9.70 -3.76
N ASN A 120 -9.87 10.06 -4.39
CA ASN A 120 -9.85 10.66 -5.73
C ASN A 120 -10.15 9.64 -6.83
N LEU A 121 -9.78 8.37 -6.65
CA LEU A 121 -9.98 7.31 -7.65
C LEU A 121 -11.28 6.52 -7.45
N SER A 122 -11.93 6.69 -6.31
CA SER A 122 -13.15 5.95 -5.95
C SER A 122 -14.38 6.83 -6.03
N ARG A 123 -15.49 6.21 -6.44
CA ARG A 123 -16.82 6.81 -6.44
C ARG A 123 -17.75 5.99 -5.56
N MET A 124 -18.59 6.69 -4.81
CA MET A 124 -19.61 6.07 -3.98
C MET A 124 -20.84 5.77 -4.83
N ILE A 125 -21.28 4.51 -4.84
CA ILE A 125 -22.55 4.12 -5.44
C ILE A 125 -23.60 4.15 -4.33
N ILE A 126 -24.58 5.03 -4.46
CA ILE A 126 -25.66 5.20 -3.49
C ILE A 126 -26.57 3.97 -3.58
N GLN A 127 -26.60 3.14 -2.53
CA GLN A 127 -27.46 1.95 -2.49
C GLN A 127 -28.56 2.01 -1.40
N SER A 128 -28.34 2.67 -0.25
CA SER A 128 -29.24 2.51 0.91
C SER A 128 -29.54 3.79 1.71
N GLY A 129 -29.32 4.98 1.15
CA GLY A 129 -29.80 6.24 1.74
C GLY A 129 -29.05 6.76 2.97
N ASN A 130 -27.97 6.09 3.40
CA ASN A 130 -27.15 6.52 4.54
C ASN A 130 -25.89 7.32 4.15
N SER A 131 -25.88 7.87 2.94
CA SER A 131 -24.76 8.60 2.31
C SER A 131 -24.93 10.11 2.45
N SER A 132 -23.86 10.81 2.80
CA SER A 132 -23.86 12.28 2.85
C SER A 132 -23.61 12.86 1.45
N PHE A 133 -24.68 13.21 0.74
CA PHE A 133 -24.65 13.72 -0.64
C PHE A 133 -23.58 14.81 -0.87
N TRP A 134 -23.49 15.79 0.03
CA TRP A 134 -22.57 16.93 -0.09
C TRP A 134 -21.10 16.63 0.24
N LYS A 135 -20.82 15.48 0.87
CA LYS A 135 -19.50 15.17 1.45
C LYS A 135 -18.79 14.03 0.74
N GLU A 136 -19.48 13.34 -0.14
CA GLU A 136 -19.02 12.13 -0.82
C GLU A 136 -18.69 12.41 -2.28
N ASN A 137 -17.76 11.63 -2.83
CA ASN A 137 -17.37 11.74 -4.23
C ASN A 137 -18.34 10.90 -5.09
N TRP A 138 -19.33 11.57 -5.69
CA TRP A 138 -20.38 10.95 -6.51
C TRP A 138 -20.19 11.18 -8.03
N LEU A 139 -19.24 12.02 -8.47
CA LEU A 139 -18.94 12.32 -9.88
C LEU A 139 -17.67 11.61 -10.37
#